data_AF-A0A315Y1C1-F1
#
_entry.id   AF-A0A315Y1C1-F1
#
_cell.length_a   1.000
_cell.length_b   1.000
_cell.length_c   1.000
_cell.angle_alpha   90.00
_cell.angle_beta   90.00
_cell.angle_gamma   90.00
#
_symmetry.space_group_name_H-M   'P 1'
#
loop_
_entity.id
_entity.type
_entity.pdbx_description
1 polymer ?
#
loop_
_entity_poly.entity_id
_entity_poly.type
_entity_poly.pdbx_seq_one_letter_code
_entity_poly.pdbx_strand_id
1 'polypeptide(L)'
;MQKVRKSAICLLMSMLCMLFVFSLAAPIDFSAASDKSITLECKKDDVILKGMRWKIYRAGEREGDSFVLTGDFADCQADLGDMSVENISHAAQTLESYAIQKKLGALAEGYTDEKGDAVFSGLSDGLYLAVGYPLEDGVYYYEPSPLLMEVKGDEIGTTYDAYPKIVRVTLSEQVTAYTVRKVWIDDDNAYAARPTYVTVDIFKDEELYDTVTLDESNDWQYRWVALDNSSQWRVAERVVPTDYEVRVEHTETQFLIRNRHKTVTEITTTDTTTTTTTTTTTTSVTTGGSSEKTTAPQTTVPPTSTTTTTTKEKIPQTGQLWWPVLPMGIGGLMFVGLGISMKPRKKND
;
A
#
# COMPACT_ATOMS: atom_id res chain seq x y z
N MET A 1 -70.88 -22.93 39.68
CA MET A 1 -70.27 -22.72 38.34
C MET A 1 -70.09 -21.25 37.94
N GLN A 2 -70.95 -20.30 38.36
CA GLN A 2 -70.89 -18.90 37.92
C GLN A 2 -69.73 -18.07 38.53
N LYS A 3 -69.25 -18.42 39.73
CA LYS A 3 -68.16 -17.72 40.44
C LYS A 3 -66.78 -18.00 39.83
N VAL A 4 -66.54 -19.23 39.38
CA VAL A 4 -65.28 -19.66 38.74
C VAL A 4 -65.11 -19.02 37.36
N ARG A 5 -66.23 -18.85 36.61
CA ARG A 5 -66.24 -18.21 35.29
C ARG A 5 -65.87 -16.72 35.34
N LYS A 6 -66.29 -15.98 36.38
CA LYS A 6 -65.93 -14.58 36.56
C LYS A 6 -64.46 -14.41 36.96
N SER A 7 -63.94 -15.30 37.80
CA SER A 7 -62.53 -15.27 38.22
C SER A 7 -61.57 -15.59 37.07
N ALA A 8 -61.93 -16.53 36.19
CA ALA A 8 -61.14 -16.86 35.01
C ALA A 8 -61.11 -15.72 33.97
N ILE A 9 -62.22 -14.99 33.80
CA ILE A 9 -62.29 -13.85 32.86
C ILE A 9 -61.49 -12.64 33.38
N CYS A 10 -61.49 -12.38 34.69
CA CYS A 10 -60.63 -11.34 35.28
C CYS A 10 -59.14 -11.67 35.17
N LEU A 11 -58.75 -12.94 35.31
CA LEU A 11 -57.36 -13.38 35.15
C LEU A 11 -56.90 -13.27 33.69
N LEU A 12 -57.77 -13.59 32.73
CA LEU A 12 -57.48 -13.47 31.29
C LEU A 12 -57.39 -12.01 30.84
N MET A 13 -58.26 -11.11 31.35
CA MET A 13 -58.17 -9.67 31.10
C MET A 13 -56.92 -9.05 31.75
N SER A 14 -56.56 -9.47 32.97
CA SER A 14 -55.33 -9.00 33.63
C SER A 14 -54.07 -9.46 32.89
N MET A 15 -54.07 -10.67 32.34
CA MET A 15 -52.93 -11.21 31.58
C MET A 15 -52.82 -10.56 30.19
N LEU A 16 -53.95 -10.22 29.56
CA LEU A 16 -53.98 -9.49 28.29
C LEU A 16 -53.55 -8.02 28.44
N CYS A 17 -53.89 -7.36 29.56
CA CYS A 17 -53.38 -6.03 29.88
C CYS A 17 -51.89 -6.05 30.23
N MET A 18 -51.37 -7.09 30.89
CA MET A 18 -49.94 -7.20 31.17
C MET A 18 -49.10 -7.43 29.90
N LEU A 19 -49.66 -8.15 28.91
CA LEU A 19 -49.06 -8.33 27.58
C LEU A 19 -49.09 -7.05 26.71
N PHE A 20 -50.02 -6.13 26.96
CA PHE A 20 -50.09 -4.84 26.26
C PHE A 20 -49.22 -3.73 26.88
N VAL A 21 -48.80 -3.87 28.14
CA VAL A 21 -47.91 -2.90 28.81
C VAL A 21 -46.43 -3.21 28.55
N PHE A 22 -46.09 -4.43 28.12
CA PHE A 22 -44.73 -4.82 27.76
C PHE A 22 -44.32 -4.54 26.30
N SER A 23 -45.23 -4.01 25.47
CA SER A 23 -44.98 -3.75 24.04
C SER A 23 -44.77 -2.28 23.68
N LEU A 24 -44.68 -1.37 24.66
CA LEU A 24 -44.56 0.08 24.42
C LEU A 24 -43.24 0.71 24.90
N ALA A 25 -42.21 -0.09 25.11
CA ALA A 25 -40.85 0.41 25.30
C ALA A 25 -39.87 -0.41 24.45
N ALA A 26 -40.12 -0.52 23.15
CA ALA A 26 -39.00 -0.57 22.23
C ALA A 26 -38.42 0.85 22.21
N PRO A 27 -37.12 1.06 22.44
CA PRO A 27 -36.52 2.35 22.11
C PRO A 27 -36.86 2.59 20.63
N ILE A 28 -37.55 3.70 20.36
CA ILE A 28 -37.55 4.24 19.02
C ILE A 28 -36.11 4.72 18.84
N ASP A 29 -35.26 3.87 18.27
CA ASP A 29 -34.02 4.32 17.69
C ASP A 29 -34.44 5.31 16.61
N PHE A 30 -34.39 6.60 16.95
CA PHE A 30 -34.34 7.67 15.96
C PHE A 30 -32.95 7.56 15.32
N SER A 31 -32.74 6.50 14.53
CA SER A 31 -31.70 6.53 13.51
C SER A 31 -32.10 7.70 12.63
N ALA A 32 -31.35 8.80 12.71
CA ALA A 32 -31.39 9.79 11.65
C ALA A 32 -31.37 9.03 10.33
N ALA A 33 -32.33 9.30 9.45
CA ALA A 33 -32.43 8.58 8.19
C ALA A 33 -31.09 8.72 7.48
N SER A 34 -30.41 7.60 7.25
CA SER A 34 -29.19 7.57 6.45
C SER A 34 -29.60 7.89 5.02
N ASP A 35 -29.38 9.11 4.57
CA ASP A 35 -29.81 9.61 3.26
C ASP A 35 -28.66 10.21 2.45
N LYS A 36 -27.45 10.16 3.00
CA LYS A 36 -26.23 10.61 2.34
C LYS A 36 -25.80 9.60 1.29
N SER A 37 -25.08 10.09 0.29
CA SER A 37 -24.54 9.24 -0.77
C SER A 37 -23.12 9.61 -1.15
N ILE A 38 -22.40 8.64 -1.69
CA ILE A 38 -21.15 8.84 -2.41
C ILE A 38 -21.40 8.52 -3.88
N THR A 39 -20.95 9.39 -4.78
CA THR A 39 -20.89 9.15 -6.22
C THR A 39 -19.44 9.01 -6.63
N LEU A 40 -19.07 7.86 -7.19
CA LEU A 40 -17.75 7.64 -7.79
C LEU A 40 -17.83 7.92 -9.28
N GLU A 41 -17.15 8.97 -9.75
CA GLU A 41 -17.04 9.31 -11.17
C GLU A 41 -15.82 8.63 -11.80
N CYS A 42 -16.04 7.54 -12.53
CA CYS A 42 -14.97 6.72 -13.12
C CYS A 42 -14.77 7.08 -14.59
N LYS A 43 -13.80 7.95 -14.85
CA LYS A 43 -13.39 8.37 -16.20
C LYS A 43 -11.87 8.33 -16.29
N LYS A 44 -11.34 7.99 -17.46
CA LYS A 44 -9.90 8.07 -17.74
C LYS A 44 -9.66 8.77 -19.06
N ASP A 45 -9.07 9.96 -18.99
CA ASP A 45 -8.96 10.88 -20.13
C ASP A 45 -10.38 11.14 -20.68
N ASP A 46 -10.65 10.88 -21.96
CA ASP A 46 -12.00 11.01 -22.56
C ASP A 46 -12.83 9.71 -22.51
N VAL A 47 -12.32 8.66 -21.85
CA VAL A 47 -12.98 7.35 -21.77
C VAL A 47 -13.89 7.29 -20.55
N ILE A 48 -15.18 7.06 -20.78
CA ILE A 48 -16.16 6.73 -19.75
C ILE A 48 -16.04 5.24 -19.41
N LEU A 49 -15.77 4.91 -18.16
CA LEU A 49 -15.53 3.54 -17.73
C LEU A 49 -16.82 2.95 -17.16
N LYS A 50 -17.64 2.37 -18.03
CA LYS A 50 -18.90 1.70 -17.70
C LYS A 50 -18.67 0.27 -17.22
N GLY A 51 -19.43 -0.15 -16.21
CA GLY A 51 -19.39 -1.52 -15.68
C GLY A 51 -18.21 -1.81 -14.76
N MET A 52 -17.44 -0.78 -14.37
CA MET A 52 -16.40 -0.92 -13.37
C MET A 52 -17.05 -1.24 -12.02
N ARG A 53 -16.66 -2.36 -11.43
CA ARG A 53 -17.20 -2.84 -10.16
C ARG A 53 -16.53 -2.11 -8.99
N TRP A 54 -17.31 -1.81 -7.96
CA TRP A 54 -16.87 -1.16 -6.74
C TRP A 54 -17.52 -1.80 -5.52
N LYS A 55 -16.75 -2.01 -4.45
CA LYS A 55 -17.25 -2.32 -3.11
C LYS A 55 -17.01 -1.12 -2.20
N ILE A 56 -17.95 -0.82 -1.31
CA ILE A 56 -17.79 0.19 -0.28
C ILE A 56 -17.84 -0.45 1.11
N TYR A 57 -17.00 0.02 2.01
CA TYR A 57 -16.90 -0.44 3.39
C TYR A 57 -16.98 0.76 4.33
N ARG A 58 -17.58 0.59 5.50
CA ARG A 58 -17.46 1.56 6.59
C ARG A 58 -16.20 1.23 7.39
N ALA A 59 -15.17 2.05 7.24
CA ALA A 59 -13.85 1.79 7.82
C ALA A 59 -13.68 2.38 9.22
N GLY A 60 -14.39 3.46 9.54
CA GLY A 60 -14.12 4.19 10.77
C GLY A 60 -15.06 5.36 11.02
N GLU A 61 -14.68 6.14 12.01
CA GLU A 61 -15.36 7.36 12.44
C GLU A 61 -14.31 8.44 12.73
N ARG A 62 -14.77 9.68 12.86
CA ARG A 62 -13.90 10.78 13.27
C ARG A 62 -14.00 10.99 14.76
N GLU A 63 -12.84 11.19 15.36
CA GLU A 63 -12.68 11.53 16.75
C GLU A 63 -11.81 12.80 16.83
N GLY A 64 -12.47 13.95 17.05
CA GLY A 64 -11.80 15.25 16.98
C GLY A 64 -11.23 15.55 15.59
N ASP A 65 -9.92 15.79 15.53
CA ASP A 65 -9.19 16.08 14.28
C ASP A 65 -8.61 14.81 13.62
N SER A 66 -8.89 13.63 14.18
CA SER A 66 -8.33 12.34 13.73
C SER A 66 -9.43 11.34 13.36
N PHE A 67 -9.01 10.23 12.76
CA PHE A 67 -9.88 9.12 12.42
C PHE A 67 -9.54 7.89 13.25
N VAL A 68 -10.58 7.16 13.65
CA VAL A 68 -10.46 5.89 14.37
C VAL A 68 -11.15 4.81 13.57
N LEU A 69 -10.46 3.69 13.36
CA LEU A 69 -11.05 2.53 12.70
C LEU A 69 -12.05 1.85 13.63
N THR A 70 -13.19 1.44 13.07
CA THR A 70 -14.29 0.85 13.85
C THR A 70 -14.86 -0.37 13.13
N GLY A 71 -15.75 -1.11 13.81
CA GLY A 71 -16.41 -2.29 13.25
C GLY A 71 -15.40 -3.32 12.77
N ASP A 72 -15.57 -3.79 11.53
CA ASP A 72 -14.72 -4.81 10.92
C ASP A 72 -13.23 -4.39 10.78
N PHE A 73 -12.95 -3.09 10.84
CA PHE A 73 -11.59 -2.55 10.75
C PHE A 73 -10.97 -2.23 12.12
N ALA A 74 -11.66 -2.45 13.24
CA ALA A 74 -11.20 -2.04 14.57
C ALA A 74 -9.84 -2.66 14.97
N ASP A 75 -9.56 -3.89 14.53
CA ASP A 75 -8.30 -4.60 14.80
C ASP A 75 -7.18 -4.30 13.78
N CYS A 76 -7.47 -3.46 12.78
CA CYS A 76 -6.48 -3.09 11.78
C CYS A 76 -5.44 -2.15 12.40
N GLN A 77 -4.18 -2.56 12.41
CA GLN A 77 -3.06 -1.76 12.91
C GLN A 77 -2.55 -0.78 11.85
N ALA A 78 -3.43 -0.23 11.01
CA ALA A 78 -3.03 0.69 9.95
C ALA A 78 -2.49 1.99 10.55
N ASP A 79 -1.38 2.48 9.99
CA ASP A 79 -0.84 3.78 10.33
C ASP A 79 -1.72 4.90 9.75
N LEU A 80 -2.54 5.51 10.62
CA LEU A 80 -3.38 6.67 10.34
C LEU A 80 -2.81 8.00 10.87
N GLY A 81 -1.56 8.02 11.33
CA GLY A 81 -1.02 9.11 12.16
C GLY A 81 -0.94 10.47 11.46
N ASP A 82 -0.58 10.49 10.18
CA ASP A 82 -0.68 11.68 9.33
C ASP A 82 -1.62 11.34 8.17
N MET A 83 -2.87 11.82 8.20
CA MET A 83 -3.85 11.71 7.10
C MET A 83 -3.74 12.88 6.12
N SER A 84 -2.53 13.41 5.90
CA SER A 84 -2.25 14.36 4.83
C SER A 84 -2.68 13.82 3.46
N VAL A 85 -2.81 14.72 2.48
CA VAL A 85 -3.22 14.39 1.11
C VAL A 85 -2.32 13.32 0.46
N GLU A 86 -1.06 13.23 0.88
CA GLU A 86 -0.14 12.19 0.43
C GLU A 86 -0.46 10.82 1.05
N ASN A 87 -0.68 10.81 2.37
CA ASN A 87 -0.79 9.59 3.17
C ASN A 87 -2.19 8.95 3.17
N ILE A 88 -3.25 9.69 2.84
CA ILE A 88 -4.61 9.14 2.76
C ILE A 88 -4.72 8.01 1.74
N SER A 89 -3.95 8.09 0.65
CA SER A 89 -3.92 7.05 -0.39
C SER A 89 -3.29 5.75 0.12
N HIS A 90 -2.21 5.85 0.91
CA HIS A 90 -1.55 4.70 1.52
C HIS A 90 -2.40 4.08 2.62
N ALA A 91 -3.15 4.88 3.37
CA ALA A 91 -4.16 4.38 4.30
C ALA A 91 -5.23 3.56 3.57
N ALA A 92 -5.76 4.07 2.45
CA ALA A 92 -6.74 3.34 1.64
C ALA A 92 -6.18 2.00 1.13
N GLN A 93 -4.95 1.96 0.61
CA GLN A 93 -4.26 0.74 0.17
C GLN A 93 -4.04 -0.27 1.30
N THR A 94 -3.70 0.23 2.49
CA THR A 94 -3.53 -0.60 3.69
C THR A 94 -4.86 -1.24 4.11
N LEU A 95 -5.93 -0.44 4.14
CA LEU A 95 -7.26 -0.92 4.50
C LEU A 95 -7.85 -1.88 3.46
N GLU A 96 -7.61 -1.65 2.16
CA GLU A 96 -7.96 -2.59 1.09
C GLU A 96 -7.27 -3.95 1.32
N SER A 97 -5.97 -3.94 1.57
CA SER A 97 -5.19 -5.16 1.83
C SER A 97 -5.70 -5.91 3.07
N TYR A 98 -6.06 -5.17 4.13
CA TYR A 98 -6.68 -5.74 5.33
C TYR A 98 -8.06 -6.33 5.05
N ALA A 99 -8.90 -5.64 4.28
CA ALA A 99 -10.24 -6.10 3.92
C ALA A 99 -10.20 -7.42 3.14
N ILE A 100 -9.27 -7.54 2.18
CA ILE A 100 -9.03 -8.76 1.41
C ILE A 100 -8.54 -9.89 2.33
N GLN A 101 -7.51 -9.62 3.15
CA GLN A 101 -6.95 -10.61 4.05
C GLN A 101 -7.97 -11.19 5.03
N LYS A 102 -8.83 -10.34 5.59
CA LYS A 102 -9.87 -10.73 6.54
C LYS A 102 -11.16 -11.20 5.87
N LYS A 103 -11.23 -11.14 4.53
CA LYS A 103 -12.43 -11.44 3.74
C LYS A 103 -13.66 -10.69 4.27
N LEU A 104 -13.50 -9.39 4.51
CA LEU A 104 -14.55 -8.55 5.09
C LEU A 104 -15.75 -8.43 4.15
N GLY A 105 -16.94 -8.34 4.73
CA GLY A 105 -18.15 -8.06 3.98
C GLY A 105 -18.22 -6.59 3.59
N ALA A 106 -18.45 -6.31 2.30
CA ALA A 106 -18.74 -4.94 1.88
C ALA A 106 -20.10 -4.49 2.42
N LEU A 107 -20.20 -3.20 2.76
CA LEU A 107 -21.47 -2.57 3.10
C LEU A 107 -22.42 -2.58 1.88
N ALA A 108 -21.86 -2.29 0.70
CA ALA A 108 -22.57 -2.37 -0.56
C ALA A 108 -21.59 -2.61 -1.71
N GLU A 109 -22.14 -3.08 -2.83
CA GLU A 109 -21.43 -3.31 -4.08
C GLU A 109 -22.23 -2.67 -5.22
N GLY A 110 -21.53 -2.07 -6.18
CA GLY A 110 -22.12 -1.36 -7.29
C GLY A 110 -21.25 -1.41 -8.55
N TYR A 111 -21.83 -0.96 -9.66
CA TYR A 111 -21.17 -0.89 -10.96
C TYR A 111 -21.38 0.50 -11.54
N THR A 112 -20.39 1.00 -12.25
CA THR A 112 -20.52 2.30 -12.95
C THR A 112 -21.50 2.20 -14.10
N ASP A 113 -22.31 3.25 -14.29
CA ASP A 113 -23.36 3.32 -15.30
C ASP A 113 -22.85 3.82 -16.66
N GLU A 114 -23.77 4.18 -17.57
CA GLU A 114 -23.44 4.73 -18.91
C GLU A 114 -22.67 6.06 -18.87
N LYS A 115 -22.66 6.76 -17.72
CA LYS A 115 -21.91 8.01 -17.50
C LYS A 115 -20.58 7.76 -16.80
N GLY A 116 -20.33 6.53 -16.36
CA GLY A 116 -19.16 6.16 -15.57
C GLY A 116 -19.38 6.36 -14.08
N ASP A 117 -20.63 6.56 -13.63
CA ASP A 117 -20.93 6.91 -12.25
C ASP A 117 -21.39 5.68 -11.47
N ALA A 118 -20.84 5.46 -10.26
CA ALA A 118 -21.34 4.48 -9.30
C ALA A 118 -21.84 5.19 -8.04
N VAL A 119 -23.11 5.00 -7.69
CA VAL A 119 -23.75 5.71 -6.56
C VAL A 119 -24.04 4.76 -5.41
N PHE A 120 -23.54 5.11 -4.23
CA PHE A 120 -23.78 4.41 -2.96
C PHE A 120 -24.58 5.33 -2.04
N SER A 121 -25.87 5.04 -1.88
CA SER A 121 -26.79 5.82 -1.05
C SER A 121 -27.06 5.13 0.29
N GLY A 122 -27.70 5.85 1.22
CA GLY A 122 -28.07 5.28 2.50
C GLY A 122 -26.92 5.28 3.51
N LEU A 123 -25.98 6.22 3.34
CA LEU A 123 -24.79 6.31 4.19
C LEU A 123 -25.07 7.17 5.43
N SER A 124 -24.47 6.78 6.55
CA SER A 124 -24.43 7.55 7.78
C SER A 124 -23.11 8.31 7.87
N ASP A 125 -22.94 9.10 8.93
CA ASP A 125 -21.64 9.73 9.18
C ASP A 125 -20.57 8.66 9.45
N GLY A 126 -19.39 8.86 8.86
CA GLY A 126 -18.29 7.93 9.02
C GLY A 126 -17.20 8.10 7.98
N LEU A 127 -16.18 7.27 8.13
CA LEU A 127 -15.09 7.09 7.18
C LEU A 127 -15.39 5.85 6.34
N TYR A 128 -15.35 6.01 5.02
CA TYR A 128 -15.69 4.98 4.05
C TYR A 128 -14.50 4.66 3.15
N LEU A 129 -14.25 3.37 2.97
CA LEU A 129 -13.28 2.84 2.01
C LEU A 129 -14.04 2.38 0.77
N ALA A 130 -13.71 2.93 -0.40
CA ALA A 130 -14.15 2.41 -1.69
C ALA A 130 -13.01 1.62 -2.34
N VAL A 131 -13.29 0.36 -2.69
CA VAL A 131 -12.36 -0.56 -3.36
C VAL A 131 -12.91 -0.85 -4.75
N GLY A 132 -12.13 -0.46 -5.77
CA GLY A 132 -12.49 -0.66 -7.16
C GLY A 132 -11.85 -1.92 -7.72
N TYR A 133 -12.53 -2.53 -8.67
CA TYR A 133 -12.01 -3.69 -9.39
C TYR A 133 -11.67 -3.29 -10.81
N PRO A 134 -10.65 -3.91 -11.39
CA PRO A 134 -10.24 -3.52 -12.72
C PRO A 134 -11.29 -3.82 -13.79
N LEU A 135 -11.28 -3.00 -14.82
CA LEU A 135 -12.19 -3.10 -15.96
C LEU A 135 -11.39 -3.33 -17.24
N GLU A 136 -11.67 -4.42 -17.93
CA GLU A 136 -11.17 -4.68 -19.28
C GLU A 136 -12.02 -3.96 -20.32
N ASP A 137 -11.36 -3.22 -21.21
CA ASP A 137 -12.00 -2.60 -22.38
C ASP A 137 -11.05 -2.69 -23.59
N GLY A 138 -11.34 -3.64 -24.48
CA GLY A 138 -10.53 -3.93 -25.65
C GLY A 138 -9.14 -4.46 -25.27
N VAL A 139 -8.10 -3.71 -25.64
CA VAL A 139 -6.70 -4.03 -25.32
C VAL A 139 -6.21 -3.36 -24.03
N TYR A 140 -7.08 -2.61 -23.36
CA TYR A 140 -6.76 -1.89 -22.15
C TYR A 140 -7.37 -2.55 -20.93
N TYR A 141 -6.67 -2.39 -19.82
CA TYR A 141 -7.07 -2.76 -18.49
C TYR A 141 -6.99 -1.52 -17.61
N TYR A 142 -8.11 -1.13 -17.02
CA TYR A 142 -8.21 0.05 -16.17
C TYR A 142 -8.20 -0.37 -14.71
N GLU A 143 -7.13 -0.07 -13.98
CA GLU A 143 -6.99 -0.39 -12.56
C GLU A 143 -7.29 0.84 -11.70
N PRO A 144 -8.39 0.83 -10.92
CA PRO A 144 -8.67 1.87 -9.95
C PRO A 144 -7.83 1.71 -8.68
N SER A 145 -7.43 2.84 -8.08
CA SER A 145 -6.87 2.88 -6.73
C SER A 145 -8.00 2.93 -5.68
N PRO A 146 -7.84 2.32 -4.50
CA PRO A 146 -8.80 2.46 -3.42
C PRO A 146 -8.84 3.91 -2.91
N LEU A 147 -9.99 4.33 -2.37
CA LEU A 147 -10.21 5.67 -1.85
C LEU A 147 -10.76 5.63 -0.44
N LEU A 148 -10.30 6.56 0.40
CA LEU A 148 -10.81 6.78 1.73
C LEU A 148 -11.53 8.13 1.75
N MET A 149 -12.78 8.16 2.20
CA MET A 149 -13.65 9.33 2.12
C MET A 149 -14.41 9.51 3.43
N GLU A 150 -14.47 10.74 3.89
CA GLU A 150 -15.35 11.13 4.98
C GLU A 150 -16.74 11.47 4.44
N VAL A 151 -17.76 10.82 5.01
CA VAL A 151 -19.15 11.25 4.91
C VAL A 151 -19.52 11.93 6.22
N LYS A 152 -19.94 13.19 6.13
CA LYS A 152 -20.47 13.96 7.26
C LYS A 152 -21.67 14.80 6.83
N GLY A 153 -22.18 15.63 7.72
CA GLY A 153 -23.05 16.75 7.35
C GLY A 153 -24.41 16.70 8.02
N ASP A 154 -24.94 17.89 8.28
CA ASP A 154 -26.21 18.10 8.97
C ASP A 154 -27.40 18.11 8.00
N GLU A 155 -27.12 18.18 6.69
CA GLU A 155 -28.12 18.24 5.63
C GLU A 155 -28.51 16.85 5.12
N ILE A 156 -29.80 16.56 5.25
CA ILE A 156 -30.49 15.41 4.67
C ILE A 156 -30.25 15.38 3.16
N GLY A 157 -29.72 14.27 2.65
CA GLY A 157 -29.53 14.04 1.21
C GLY A 157 -28.23 14.60 0.63
N THR A 158 -27.21 14.86 1.47
CA THR A 158 -25.89 15.31 1.00
C THR A 158 -25.22 14.25 0.12
N THR A 159 -24.77 14.65 -1.08
CA THR A 159 -24.00 13.80 -2.01
C THR A 159 -22.54 14.21 -2.01
N TYR A 160 -21.65 13.23 -1.95
CA TYR A 160 -20.20 13.37 -2.02
C TYR A 160 -19.68 12.82 -3.34
N ASP A 161 -19.20 13.70 -4.22
CA ASP A 161 -18.57 13.27 -5.47
C ASP A 161 -17.09 12.96 -5.23
N ALA A 162 -16.63 11.82 -5.73
CA ALA A 162 -15.25 11.39 -5.66
C ALA A 162 -14.75 10.92 -7.02
N TYR A 163 -13.46 11.16 -7.26
CA TYR A 163 -12.81 10.92 -8.54
C TYR A 163 -11.68 9.91 -8.34
N PRO A 164 -11.96 8.60 -8.50
CA PRO A 164 -10.95 7.55 -8.42
C PRO A 164 -9.73 7.84 -9.30
N LYS A 165 -8.54 7.65 -8.73
CA LYS A 165 -7.33 7.55 -9.54
C LYS A 165 -7.37 6.22 -10.29
N ILE A 166 -7.38 6.29 -11.62
CA ILE A 166 -7.42 5.11 -12.48
C ILE A 166 -6.20 5.12 -13.40
N VAL A 167 -5.49 4.00 -13.44
CA VAL A 167 -4.37 3.79 -14.35
C VAL A 167 -4.85 2.96 -15.53
N ARG A 168 -4.41 3.34 -16.73
CA ARG A 168 -4.66 2.58 -17.96
C ARG A 168 -3.41 1.78 -18.29
N VAL A 169 -3.53 0.46 -18.29
CA VAL A 169 -2.48 -0.48 -18.65
C VAL A 169 -2.86 -1.16 -19.96
N THR A 170 -1.88 -1.45 -20.81
CA THR A 170 -2.11 -2.26 -22.02
C THR A 170 -1.99 -3.74 -21.67
N LEU A 171 -3.00 -4.53 -22.00
CA LEU A 171 -2.99 -5.98 -21.80
C LEU A 171 -1.82 -6.62 -22.54
N SER A 172 -1.11 -7.49 -21.86
CA SER A 172 0.05 -8.19 -22.40
C SER A 172 0.08 -9.63 -21.92
N GLU A 173 0.33 -10.56 -22.84
CA GLU A 173 0.68 -11.96 -22.55
C GLU A 173 2.16 -12.11 -22.16
N GLN A 174 2.84 -11.00 -21.89
CA GLN A 174 4.23 -11.02 -21.44
C GLN A 174 4.28 -11.32 -19.94
N VAL A 175 5.31 -12.10 -19.58
CA VAL A 175 5.63 -12.37 -18.19
C VAL A 175 5.91 -11.06 -17.46
N THR A 176 5.13 -10.79 -16.42
CA THR A 176 5.28 -9.60 -15.58
C THR A 176 5.88 -9.99 -14.24
N ALA A 177 6.92 -9.28 -13.80
CA ALA A 177 7.58 -9.52 -12.53
C ALA A 177 7.07 -8.54 -11.47
N TYR A 178 6.74 -9.09 -10.30
CA TYR A 178 6.24 -8.33 -9.15
C TYR A 178 7.18 -8.49 -7.97
N THR A 179 7.31 -7.44 -7.15
CA THR A 179 8.20 -7.44 -5.99
C THR A 179 7.48 -6.90 -4.77
N VAL A 180 7.69 -7.56 -3.62
CA VAL A 180 7.32 -7.02 -2.31
C VAL A 180 8.58 -6.77 -1.49
N ARG A 181 8.64 -5.63 -0.82
CA ARG A 181 9.72 -5.26 0.10
C ARG A 181 9.15 -4.86 1.46
N LYS A 182 9.83 -5.25 2.53
CA LYS A 182 9.54 -4.82 3.90
C LYS A 182 10.56 -3.79 4.36
N VAL A 183 10.07 -2.71 4.96
CA VAL A 183 10.88 -1.63 5.57
C VAL A 183 10.43 -1.44 7.01
N TRP A 184 11.40 -1.19 7.88
CA TRP A 184 11.18 -0.91 9.30
C TRP A 184 11.46 0.57 9.58
N ILE A 185 10.55 1.23 10.28
CA ILE A 185 10.69 2.61 10.79
C ILE A 185 10.67 2.52 12.32
N ASP A 186 11.82 2.21 12.91
CA ASP A 186 11.94 1.84 14.33
C ASP A 186 13.29 2.24 14.97
N ASP A 187 13.90 3.32 14.47
CA ASP A 187 15.17 3.87 14.97
C ASP A 187 16.30 2.81 15.03
N ASP A 188 16.49 2.07 13.94
CA ASP A 188 17.45 0.95 13.85
C ASP A 188 17.23 -0.10 14.94
N ASN A 189 15.96 -0.47 15.14
CA ASN A 189 15.51 -1.42 16.17
C ASN A 189 15.95 -1.02 17.60
N ALA A 190 15.94 0.28 17.93
CA ALA A 190 16.32 0.79 19.25
C ALA A 190 15.56 0.15 20.43
N TYR A 191 14.34 -0.35 20.16
CA TYR A 191 13.44 -0.95 21.14
C TYR A 191 13.54 -2.48 21.22
N ALA A 192 14.38 -3.11 20.39
CA ALA A 192 14.51 -4.57 20.28
C ALA A 192 13.17 -5.30 20.06
N ALA A 193 12.20 -4.62 19.44
CA ALA A 193 10.85 -5.12 19.18
C ALA A 193 10.69 -5.74 17.80
N ARG A 194 11.68 -5.55 16.90
CA ARG A 194 11.65 -6.09 15.54
C ARG A 194 11.74 -7.63 15.58
N PRO A 195 10.77 -8.36 15.00
CA PRO A 195 10.85 -9.81 14.89
C PRO A 195 11.95 -10.23 13.91
N THR A 196 12.44 -11.46 14.06
CA THR A 196 13.47 -12.01 13.15
C THR A 196 12.96 -12.29 11.74
N TYR A 197 11.65 -12.46 11.58
CA TYR A 197 10.99 -12.64 10.29
C TYR A 197 9.54 -12.15 10.36
N VAL A 198 8.94 -11.91 9.20
CA VAL A 198 7.49 -11.70 9.05
C VAL A 198 6.97 -12.60 7.92
N THR A 199 5.67 -12.90 7.94
CA THR A 199 5.00 -13.59 6.83
C THR A 199 4.06 -12.65 6.09
N VAL A 200 4.16 -12.64 4.77
CA VAL A 200 3.34 -11.81 3.88
C VAL A 200 2.47 -12.71 3.02
N ASP A 201 1.17 -12.43 3.04
CA ASP A 201 0.18 -13.03 2.16
C ASP A 201 0.11 -12.24 0.86
N ILE A 202 0.23 -12.94 -0.26
CA ILE A 202 0.08 -12.40 -1.61
C ILE A 202 -1.29 -12.84 -2.12
N PHE A 203 -2.09 -11.89 -2.57
CA PHE A 203 -3.43 -12.12 -3.09
C PHE A 203 -3.47 -11.86 -4.59
N LYS A 204 -4.17 -12.73 -5.31
CA LYS A 204 -4.50 -12.62 -6.72
C LYS A 204 -6.02 -12.58 -6.84
N ASP A 205 -6.57 -11.46 -7.33
CA ASP A 205 -8.01 -11.28 -7.51
C ASP A 205 -8.80 -11.60 -6.22
N GLU A 206 -8.37 -11.00 -5.10
CA GLU A 206 -8.88 -11.21 -3.73
C GLU A 206 -8.64 -12.61 -3.12
N GLU A 207 -8.13 -13.59 -3.87
CA GLU A 207 -7.85 -14.92 -3.34
C GLU A 207 -6.38 -15.09 -2.94
N LEU A 208 -6.15 -15.84 -1.86
CA LEU A 208 -4.79 -16.12 -1.38
C LEU A 208 -4.04 -16.93 -2.45
N TYR A 209 -2.96 -16.34 -2.96
CA TYR A 209 -2.08 -16.95 -3.96
C TYR A 209 -0.90 -17.66 -3.30
N ASP A 210 -0.19 -16.99 -2.40
CA ASP A 210 1.00 -17.52 -1.73
C ASP A 210 1.23 -16.84 -0.38
N THR A 211 2.03 -17.47 0.48
CA THR A 211 2.53 -16.89 1.74
C THR A 211 4.03 -17.01 1.79
N VAL A 212 4.71 -15.88 1.91
CA VAL A 212 6.17 -15.79 1.85
C VAL A 212 6.75 -15.28 3.16
N THR A 213 7.95 -15.74 3.50
CA THR A 213 8.68 -15.28 4.69
C THR A 213 9.71 -14.23 4.27
N LEU A 214 9.70 -13.07 4.92
CA LEU A 214 10.67 -12.00 4.73
C LEU A 214 11.52 -11.87 5.99
N ASP A 215 12.85 -11.85 5.82
CA ASP A 215 13.83 -11.74 6.90
C ASP A 215 15.17 -11.18 6.37
N GLU A 216 16.18 -11.07 7.24
CA GLU A 216 17.52 -10.58 6.88
C GLU A 216 18.20 -11.41 5.78
N SER A 217 17.93 -12.72 5.68
CA SER A 217 18.62 -13.59 4.72
C SER A 217 18.19 -13.33 3.27
N ASN A 218 17.02 -12.71 3.08
CA ASN A 218 16.49 -12.33 1.77
C ASN A 218 16.38 -10.81 1.60
N ASP A 219 17.12 -10.03 2.39
CA ASP A 219 17.09 -8.57 2.37
C ASP A 219 15.67 -7.99 2.52
N TRP A 220 14.80 -8.68 3.27
CA TRP A 220 13.41 -8.31 3.48
C TRP A 220 12.61 -8.14 2.18
N GLN A 221 12.88 -8.95 1.15
CA GLN A 221 12.23 -8.86 -0.16
C GLN A 221 11.88 -10.21 -0.77
N TYR A 222 10.83 -10.23 -1.59
CA TYR A 222 10.44 -11.38 -2.38
C TYR A 222 9.96 -10.95 -3.77
N ARG A 223 10.20 -11.80 -4.78
CA ARG A 223 9.83 -11.54 -6.18
C ARG A 223 9.10 -12.75 -6.76
N TRP A 224 8.00 -12.49 -7.46
CA TRP A 224 7.26 -13.50 -8.21
C TRP A 224 6.98 -13.03 -9.64
N VAL A 225 6.50 -13.93 -10.48
CA VAL A 225 6.14 -13.65 -11.87
C VAL A 225 4.73 -14.13 -12.16
N ALA A 226 4.00 -13.38 -12.98
CA ALA A 226 2.72 -13.79 -13.56
C ALA A 226 2.84 -13.87 -15.08
N LEU A 227 2.02 -14.73 -15.71
CA LEU A 227 2.03 -14.94 -17.16
C LEU A 227 1.34 -13.82 -17.94
N ASP A 228 0.53 -13.02 -17.26
CA ASP A 228 -0.21 -11.87 -17.80
C ASP A 228 -0.21 -10.71 -16.78
N ASN A 229 -0.80 -9.60 -17.17
CA ASN A 229 -1.00 -8.40 -16.35
C ASN A 229 -2.49 -8.06 -16.13
N SER A 230 -3.40 -9.02 -16.28
CA SER A 230 -4.85 -8.80 -16.13
C SER A 230 -5.37 -9.11 -14.72
N SER A 231 -4.50 -9.52 -13.81
CA SER A 231 -4.87 -9.89 -12.45
C SER A 231 -4.57 -8.76 -11.47
N GLN A 232 -5.47 -8.55 -10.50
CA GLN A 232 -5.25 -7.61 -9.42
C GLN A 232 -4.39 -8.26 -8.33
N TRP A 233 -3.23 -7.68 -8.06
CA TRP A 233 -2.32 -8.17 -7.02
C TRP A 233 -2.37 -7.28 -5.79
N ARG A 234 -2.44 -7.88 -4.60
CA ARG A 234 -2.35 -7.19 -3.31
C ARG A 234 -1.49 -7.99 -2.34
N VAL A 235 -0.96 -7.33 -1.31
CA VAL A 235 -0.17 -7.98 -0.27
C VAL A 235 -0.64 -7.54 1.11
N ALA A 236 -0.64 -8.45 2.08
CA ALA A 236 -0.90 -8.11 3.47
C ALA A 236 0.09 -8.84 4.38
N GLU A 237 0.64 -8.13 5.37
CA GLU A 237 1.38 -8.80 6.45
C GLU A 237 0.39 -9.63 7.28
N ARG A 238 0.66 -10.93 7.42
CA ARG A 238 -0.27 -11.85 8.11
C ARG A 238 -0.49 -11.48 9.57
N VAL A 239 0.59 -11.08 10.24
CA VAL A 239 0.59 -10.65 11.63
C VAL A 239 1.50 -9.44 11.75
N VAL A 240 0.90 -8.27 11.95
CA VAL A 240 1.64 -7.05 12.28
C VAL A 240 2.06 -7.12 13.76
N PRO A 241 3.35 -6.96 14.08
CA PRO A 241 3.83 -7.01 15.47
C PRO A 241 3.15 -5.98 16.36
N THR A 242 2.87 -6.35 17.61
CA THR A 242 2.02 -5.59 18.54
C THR A 242 2.46 -4.14 18.76
N ASP A 243 3.76 -3.86 18.76
CA ASP A 243 4.31 -2.51 19.00
C ASP A 243 4.42 -1.66 17.73
N TYR A 244 3.90 -2.17 16.61
CA TYR A 244 4.01 -1.55 15.31
C TYR A 244 2.65 -1.24 14.70
N GLU A 245 2.68 -0.26 13.81
CA GLU A 245 1.62 0.05 12.86
C GLU A 245 2.11 -0.30 11.46
N VAL A 246 1.20 -0.69 10.58
CA VAL A 246 1.51 -1.09 9.20
C VAL A 246 1.03 -0.07 8.20
N ARG A 247 1.80 0.12 7.14
CA ARG A 247 1.40 0.82 5.94
C ARG A 247 1.79 -0.03 4.72
N VAL A 248 0.82 -0.23 3.83
CA VAL A 248 1.03 -0.87 2.53
C VAL A 248 0.96 0.21 1.46
N GLU A 249 1.99 0.27 0.64
CA GLU A 249 2.06 1.13 -0.53
C GLU A 249 2.26 0.24 -1.75
N HIS A 250 1.56 0.51 -2.85
CA HIS A 250 1.81 -0.23 -4.08
C HIS A 250 1.63 0.60 -5.34
N THR A 251 2.34 0.14 -6.36
CA THR A 251 2.21 0.54 -7.76
C THR A 251 1.72 -0.67 -8.57
N GLU A 252 1.86 -0.64 -9.90
CA GLU A 252 1.46 -1.76 -10.78
C GLU A 252 2.22 -3.06 -10.47
N THR A 253 3.51 -2.98 -10.13
CA THR A 253 4.38 -4.17 -9.99
C THR A 253 5.19 -4.22 -8.71
N GLN A 254 5.12 -3.18 -7.87
CA GLN A 254 5.91 -3.08 -6.65
C GLN A 254 5.02 -2.82 -5.46
N PHE A 255 5.28 -3.56 -4.38
CA PHE A 255 4.62 -3.47 -3.10
C PHE A 255 5.65 -3.16 -2.02
N LEU A 256 5.29 -2.27 -1.12
CA LEU A 256 6.11 -1.86 0.00
C LEU A 256 5.28 -1.96 1.28
N ILE A 257 5.73 -2.78 2.21
CA ILE A 257 5.15 -2.90 3.55
C ILE A 257 6.08 -2.16 4.50
N ARG A 258 5.58 -1.14 5.18
CA ARG A 258 6.32 -0.40 6.21
C ARG A 258 5.70 -0.70 7.57
N ASN A 259 6.54 -1.10 8.52
CA ASN A 259 6.12 -1.14 9.92
C ASN A 259 6.79 0.00 10.67
N ARG A 260 5.98 0.90 11.22
CA ARG A 260 6.44 1.97 12.11
C ARG A 260 6.23 1.56 13.56
N HIS A 261 7.26 1.68 14.38
CA HIS A 261 7.10 1.47 15.81
C HIS A 261 6.27 2.60 16.42
N LYS A 262 5.29 2.30 17.28
CA LYS A 262 4.29 3.25 17.79
C LYS A 262 4.87 4.44 18.58
N THR A 263 6.12 4.36 19.01
CA THR A 263 6.82 5.44 19.72
C THR A 263 7.56 6.42 18.80
N VAL A 264 7.67 6.13 17.50
CA VAL A 264 8.33 6.99 16.51
C VAL A 264 7.32 8.01 15.98
N THR A 265 7.49 9.28 16.33
CA THR A 265 6.55 10.37 15.99
C THR A 265 6.89 11.14 14.71
N GLU A 266 8.13 11.10 14.20
CA GLU A 266 8.51 11.74 12.92
C GLU A 266 9.65 10.97 12.22
N ILE A 267 9.57 10.90 10.90
CA ILE A 267 10.54 10.24 10.03
C ILE A 267 11.67 11.24 9.74
N THR A 268 12.88 11.02 10.25
CA THR A 268 14.06 11.57 9.58
C THR A 268 14.43 10.60 8.47
N THR A 269 14.00 10.87 7.24
CA THR A 269 14.47 10.14 6.06
C THR A 269 15.95 10.43 5.88
N THR A 270 16.80 9.64 6.53
CA THR A 270 18.22 9.57 6.17
C THR A 270 18.35 8.41 5.20
N ASP A 271 18.44 8.73 3.91
CA ASP A 271 18.99 7.83 2.90
C ASP A 271 20.46 7.54 3.26
N THR A 272 20.68 6.66 4.25
CA THR A 272 22.01 6.13 4.54
C THR A 272 22.26 5.01 3.55
N THR A 273 22.82 5.39 2.39
CA THR A 273 23.54 4.45 1.55
C THR A 273 24.79 4.02 2.30
N THR A 274 24.69 2.96 3.12
CA THR A 274 25.85 2.32 3.72
C THR A 274 26.64 1.63 2.62
N THR A 275 27.59 2.36 2.03
CA THR A 275 28.64 1.78 1.21
C THR A 275 29.60 1.07 2.16
N THR A 276 29.38 -0.22 2.38
CA THR A 276 30.35 -1.09 3.06
C THR A 276 31.61 -1.15 2.20
N THR A 277 32.57 -0.29 2.52
CA THR A 277 33.92 -0.34 1.96
C THR A 277 34.64 -1.49 2.66
N THR A 278 34.66 -2.66 2.03
CA THR A 278 35.54 -3.76 2.45
C THR A 278 36.99 -3.34 2.19
N THR A 279 37.65 -2.81 3.22
CA THR A 279 39.10 -2.58 3.22
C THR A 279 39.81 -3.91 3.32
N THR A 280 40.18 -4.49 2.18
CA THR A 280 41.13 -5.61 2.12
C THR A 280 42.49 -5.12 2.60
N THR A 281 42.82 -5.43 3.85
CA THR A 281 44.15 -5.18 4.43
C THR A 281 45.11 -6.24 3.89
N THR A 282 45.93 -5.86 2.91
CA THR A 282 47.10 -6.60 2.46
C THR A 282 48.12 -6.64 3.60
N THR A 283 48.29 -7.80 4.24
CA THR A 283 49.44 -8.05 5.11
C THR A 283 50.42 -8.95 4.35
N SER A 284 51.51 -8.34 3.90
CA SER A 284 52.72 -9.03 3.43
C SER A 284 53.55 -9.50 4.61
N VAL A 285 53.80 -10.81 4.73
CA VAL A 285 54.93 -11.36 5.48
C VAL A 285 55.64 -12.42 4.65
N THR A 286 56.96 -12.30 4.68
CA THR A 286 58.00 -12.91 3.84
C THR A 286 58.54 -14.21 4.47
N THR A 287 58.68 -15.23 3.61
CA THR A 287 59.72 -16.28 3.49
C THR A 287 60.15 -17.17 4.68
N GLY A 288 60.11 -18.48 4.38
CA GLY A 288 60.98 -19.55 4.87
C GLY A 288 60.20 -20.88 4.82
N GLY A 289 60.56 -21.96 4.15
CA GLY A 289 61.78 -22.44 3.51
C GLY A 289 61.81 -23.97 3.73
N SER A 290 62.26 -24.72 2.72
CA SER A 290 62.69 -26.14 2.76
C SER A 290 61.75 -27.25 2.25
N SER A 291 62.24 -27.93 1.20
CA SER A 291 62.18 -29.36 0.79
C SER A 291 60.84 -30.11 0.82
N GLU A 292 60.44 -30.88 -0.21
CA GLU A 292 61.17 -32.05 -0.71
C GLU A 292 60.70 -32.51 -2.12
N LYS A 293 61.47 -33.46 -2.67
CA LYS A 293 61.68 -33.89 -4.05
C LYS A 293 60.79 -35.08 -4.48
N THR A 294 60.72 -35.33 -5.81
CA THR A 294 60.60 -36.64 -6.53
C THR A 294 59.35 -36.75 -7.43
N THR A 295 59.43 -36.51 -8.75
CA THR A 295 59.71 -37.41 -9.91
C THR A 295 58.47 -38.10 -10.51
N ALA A 296 58.29 -37.91 -11.82
CA ALA A 296 57.22 -38.33 -12.76
C ALA A 296 57.30 -39.83 -13.19
N PRO A 297 56.67 -40.33 -14.29
CA PRO A 297 55.55 -39.84 -15.13
C PRO A 297 54.49 -40.95 -15.46
N GLN A 298 53.32 -40.60 -16.02
CA GLN A 298 52.72 -41.44 -17.07
C GLN A 298 51.75 -40.70 -18.00
N THR A 299 51.99 -40.95 -19.29
CA THR A 299 51.36 -40.42 -20.49
C THR A 299 50.14 -41.24 -20.87
N THR A 300 49.02 -40.60 -21.25
CA THR A 300 48.22 -40.95 -22.46
C THR A 300 47.14 -39.89 -22.71
N VAL A 301 47.15 -39.35 -23.93
CA VAL A 301 46.32 -38.28 -24.54
C VAL A 301 46.27 -38.63 -26.05
N PRO A 302 45.30 -38.24 -26.92
CA PRO A 302 43.91 -37.73 -26.81
C PRO A 302 42.92 -38.47 -27.78
N PRO A 303 41.73 -37.92 -28.16
CA PRO A 303 41.64 -36.81 -29.13
C PRO A 303 40.73 -35.63 -28.71
N THR A 304 41.32 -34.44 -28.79
CA THR A 304 40.90 -33.24 -29.55
C THR A 304 39.43 -32.78 -29.49
N SER A 305 39.22 -31.64 -28.85
CA SER A 305 38.37 -30.55 -29.37
C SER A 305 39.04 -29.20 -29.10
N THR A 306 39.05 -28.37 -30.13
CA THR A 306 39.82 -27.13 -30.28
C THR A 306 39.20 -25.96 -29.52
N THR A 307 40.07 -25.20 -28.88
CA THR A 307 39.90 -23.91 -28.18
C THR A 307 39.32 -22.80 -29.05
N THR A 308 38.38 -22.03 -28.49
CA THR A 308 38.34 -20.58 -28.72
C THR A 308 38.03 -19.84 -27.41
N THR A 309 39.09 -19.33 -26.78
CA THR A 309 38.99 -18.19 -25.86
C THR A 309 38.70 -16.96 -26.71
N THR A 310 37.55 -16.32 -26.52
CA THR A 310 37.29 -14.99 -27.09
C THR A 310 36.92 -14.04 -25.96
N THR A 311 37.83 -13.11 -25.76
CA THR A 311 37.72 -11.80 -25.12
C THR A 311 36.31 -11.20 -25.22
N LYS A 312 35.72 -10.80 -24.09
CA LYS A 312 34.67 -9.78 -24.07
C LYS A 312 35.22 -8.55 -23.36
N GLU A 313 36.00 -7.78 -24.11
CA GLU A 313 36.10 -6.35 -23.88
C GLU A 313 34.84 -5.72 -24.49
N LYS A 314 33.97 -5.15 -23.65
CA LYS A 314 32.94 -4.18 -24.06
C LYS A 314 32.54 -3.30 -22.86
N ILE A 315 33.19 -2.15 -22.79
CA ILE A 315 32.66 -0.88 -22.28
C ILE A 315 32.26 -0.09 -23.56
N PRO A 316 31.28 0.85 -23.60
CA PRO A 316 30.51 1.48 -22.53
C PRO A 316 28.99 1.23 -22.63
N GLN A 317 28.30 1.18 -21.48
CA GLN A 317 26.87 1.47 -21.45
C GLN A 317 26.71 2.91 -20.94
N THR A 318 26.61 3.82 -21.90
CA THR A 318 26.26 5.24 -21.75
C THR A 318 24.78 5.40 -21.43
N GLY A 319 24.43 6.23 -20.44
CA GLY A 319 23.04 6.63 -20.26
C GLY A 319 22.60 7.35 -18.99
N GLN A 320 23.44 8.10 -18.27
CA GLN A 320 22.92 9.17 -17.40
C GLN A 320 23.86 10.37 -17.37
N LEU A 321 23.50 11.35 -18.20
CA LEU A 321 24.23 12.59 -18.49
C LEU A 321 24.08 13.57 -17.31
N TRP A 322 25.16 13.83 -16.56
CA TRP A 322 25.23 14.92 -15.56
C TRP A 322 25.68 16.27 -16.17
N TRP A 323 25.40 16.49 -17.46
CA TRP A 323 25.84 17.66 -18.22
C TRP A 323 24.64 18.58 -18.51
N PRO A 324 24.19 19.32 -17.50
CA PRO A 324 24.56 20.74 -17.46
C PRO A 324 25.10 21.24 -16.11
N VAL A 325 25.14 20.41 -15.07
CA VAL A 325 25.36 20.91 -13.69
C VAL A 325 26.81 21.34 -13.45
N LEU A 326 27.80 20.61 -13.98
CA LEU A 326 29.22 20.94 -13.79
C LEU A 326 29.66 22.20 -14.59
N PRO A 327 29.31 22.36 -15.87
CA PRO A 327 29.61 23.60 -16.59
C PRO A 327 28.82 24.82 -16.08
N MET A 328 27.57 24.65 -15.61
CA MET A 328 26.77 25.77 -15.09
C MET A 328 27.22 26.25 -13.71
N GLY A 329 27.71 25.35 -12.85
CA GLY A 329 28.28 25.75 -11.55
C GLY A 329 29.54 26.61 -11.69
N ILE A 330 30.40 26.26 -12.66
CA ILE A 330 31.63 27.04 -12.94
C ILE A 330 31.29 28.36 -13.64
N GLY A 331 30.36 28.35 -14.60
CA GLY A 331 29.91 29.57 -15.29
C GLY A 331 29.24 30.58 -14.35
N GLY A 332 28.41 30.11 -13.41
CA GLY A 332 27.72 30.96 -12.43
C GLY A 332 28.69 31.70 -11.49
N LEU A 333 29.72 31.01 -10.99
CA LEU A 333 30.76 31.62 -10.16
C LEU A 333 31.58 32.67 -10.94
N MET A 334 31.79 32.47 -12.24
CA MET A 334 32.52 33.42 -13.09
C MET A 334 31.72 34.73 -13.31
N PHE A 335 30.40 34.65 -13.51
CA PHE A 335 29.54 35.83 -13.67
C PHE A 335 29.38 36.63 -12.37
N VAL A 336 29.33 35.98 -11.21
CA VAL A 336 29.31 36.67 -9.91
C VAL A 336 30.64 37.39 -9.66
N GLY A 337 31.77 36.78 -10.01
CA GLY A 337 33.09 37.42 -9.90
C GLY A 337 33.22 38.66 -10.80
N LEU A 338 32.75 38.59 -12.05
CA LEU A 338 32.78 39.72 -12.97
C LEU A 338 31.82 40.85 -12.55
N GLY A 339 30.67 40.53 -11.95
CA GLY A 339 29.72 41.50 -11.42
C GLY A 339 30.26 42.32 -10.24
N ILE A 340 31.07 41.70 -9.37
CA ILE A 340 31.70 42.39 -8.23
C ILE A 340 32.87 43.30 -8.69
N SER A 341 33.50 42.99 -9.82
CA SER A 341 34.61 43.79 -10.38
C SER A 341 34.17 45.04 -11.15
N MET A 342 32.88 45.19 -11.47
CA MET A 342 32.32 46.39 -12.11
C MET A 342 31.68 47.33 -11.09
N LYS A 343 32.49 47.85 -10.16
CA LYS A 343 32.10 49.01 -9.35
C LYS A 343 32.53 50.28 -10.10
N PRO A 344 31.64 51.25 -10.37
CA PRO A 344 32.02 52.46 -11.10
C PRO A 344 33.04 53.27 -10.29
N ARG A 345 34.17 53.59 -10.92
CA ARG A 345 35.10 54.63 -10.44
C ARG A 345 34.31 55.91 -10.27
N LYS A 346 34.14 56.37 -9.03
CA LYS A 346 33.79 57.77 -8.73
C LYS A 346 34.81 58.65 -9.43
N LYS A 347 34.37 59.45 -10.40
CA LYS A 347 35.10 60.67 -10.78
C LYS A 347 34.88 61.68 -9.67
N ASN A 348 35.98 62.11 -9.07
CA ASN A 348 36.04 63.39 -8.39
C ASN A 348 36.16 64.50 -9.47
N ASP A 349 35.65 65.66 -9.09
CA ASP A 349 35.47 66.93 -9.80
C ASP A 349 34.22 67.06 -10.69
#